data_AF-A0A2V9SNA1-F1
#
_entry.id   AF-A0A2V9SNA1-F1
#
_cell.length_a   1.000
_cell.length_b   1.000
_cell.length_c   1.000
_cell.angle_alpha   90.00
_cell.angle_beta   90.00
_cell.angle_gamma   90.00
#
_symmetry.space_group_name_H-M   'P 1'
#
loop_
_entity.id
_entity.type
_entity.pdbx_description
1 polymer ?
#
loop_
_entity_poly.entity_id
_entity_poly.type
_entity_poly.pdbx_seq_one_letter_code
_entity_poly.pdbx_strand_id
1 'polypeptide(L)'
;MRLFQPVRSACRLPILIVVLLVAVGGVSSAQNTCQLKSPKGGVKHVIYVQFDNTHFRRDNPNVPSDLEQMPHLLNFIHDNGVLMANDHTVLISHTATGILTSLTGVYPDRMGQPVSNSFRYFKTDGTTR
;
A
#
# COMPACT_ATOMS: atom_id res chain seq x y z
N MET A 1 11.53 14.84 13.70
CA MET A 1 10.80 15.41 14.86
C MET A 1 10.95 16.92 14.85
N ARG A 2 9.91 17.65 14.43
CA ARG A 2 9.78 19.08 14.68
C ARG A 2 8.40 19.29 15.31
N LEU A 3 8.44 19.75 16.55
CA LEU A 3 7.32 20.06 17.42
C LEU A 3 6.53 21.21 16.79
N PHE A 4 5.25 20.99 16.48
CA PHE A 4 4.32 22.07 16.15
C PHE A 4 3.99 22.86 17.42
N GLN A 5 4.25 24.16 17.41
CA GLN A 5 3.78 25.09 18.44
C GLN A 5 2.28 25.40 18.26
N PRO A 6 1.50 25.57 19.35
CA PRO A 6 0.12 26.02 19.25
C PRO A 6 0.07 27.55 19.18
N VAL A 7 -0.43 28.09 18.08
CA VAL A 7 -0.82 29.50 18.00
C VAL A 7 -2.09 29.70 18.84
N ARG A 8 -1.95 30.31 20.02
CA ARG A 8 -3.07 30.81 20.80
C ARG A 8 -3.53 32.13 20.18
N SER A 9 -4.67 32.11 19.48
CA SER A 9 -5.32 33.34 19.00
C SER A 9 -6.57 33.59 19.84
N ALA A 10 -6.52 34.63 20.67
CA ALA A 10 -7.62 35.07 21.52
C ALA A 10 -8.66 35.83 20.67
N CYS A 11 -9.87 35.32 20.56
CA CYS A 11 -10.98 36.00 19.88
C CYS A 11 -11.73 36.88 20.89
N ARG A 12 -11.60 38.21 20.76
CA ARG A 12 -12.45 39.19 21.47
C ARG A 12 -13.72 39.43 20.64
N LEU A 13 -14.89 39.24 21.25
CA LEU A 13 -16.19 39.59 20.67
C LEU A 13 -16.43 41.11 20.73
N PRO A 14 -16.92 41.73 19.65
CA PRO A 14 -17.88 42.80 19.74
C PRO A 14 -19.26 42.28 19.33
N ILE A 15 -20.24 42.51 20.21
CA ILE A 15 -21.66 42.47 19.90
C ILE A 15 -21.93 43.61 18.92
N LEU A 16 -22.50 43.35 17.73
CA LEU A 16 -23.51 44.22 17.11
C LEU A 16 -24.12 43.60 15.82
N ILE A 17 -25.45 43.59 15.81
CA ILE A 17 -26.41 43.77 14.70
C ILE A 17 -26.37 42.79 13.52
N VAL A 18 -27.48 42.06 13.42
CA VAL A 18 -27.91 41.21 12.31
C VAL A 18 -28.14 42.04 11.05
N VAL A 19 -27.39 41.72 10.00
CA VAL A 19 -27.83 41.85 8.61
C VAL A 19 -27.75 40.45 8.01
N LEU A 20 -28.91 39.90 7.63
CA LEU A 20 -29.03 38.59 7.02
C LEU A 20 -28.59 38.69 5.54
N LEU A 21 -27.27 38.68 5.31
CA LEU A 21 -26.72 38.36 4.00
C LEU A 21 -26.71 36.83 3.89
N VAL A 22 -27.69 36.28 3.15
CA VAL A 22 -27.64 34.89 2.68
C VAL A 22 -26.52 34.82 1.64
N ALA A 23 -25.28 34.74 2.13
CA ALA A 23 -24.19 34.25 1.32
C ALA A 23 -24.52 32.79 1.03
N VAL A 24 -24.97 32.50 -0.19
CA VAL A 24 -24.96 31.16 -0.75
C VAL A 24 -23.49 30.77 -0.86
N GLY A 25 -22.93 30.34 0.26
CA GLY A 25 -21.61 29.75 0.31
C GLY A 25 -21.68 28.54 -0.60
N GLY A 26 -21.10 28.68 -1.80
CA GLY A 26 -20.88 27.56 -2.68
C GLY A 26 -20.26 26.46 -1.83
N VAL A 27 -20.95 25.34 -1.72
CA VAL A 27 -20.45 24.14 -1.07
C VAL A 27 -19.18 23.83 -1.83
N SER A 28 -18.02 24.16 -1.26
CA SER A 28 -16.75 23.69 -1.78
C SER A 28 -16.86 22.18 -1.63
N SER A 29 -17.15 21.49 -2.73
CA SER A 29 -17.14 20.05 -2.74
C SER A 29 -15.74 19.68 -2.30
N ALA A 30 -15.63 19.07 -1.13
CA ALA A 30 -14.41 18.40 -0.74
C ALA A 30 -14.10 17.46 -1.91
N GLN A 31 -13.10 17.83 -2.73
CA GLN A 31 -12.59 16.97 -3.78
C GLN A 31 -12.21 15.68 -3.08
N ASN A 32 -12.98 14.63 -3.35
CA ASN A 32 -12.88 13.27 -2.81
C ASN A 32 -11.53 12.66 -3.21
N THR A 33 -10.45 13.14 -2.61
CA THR A 33 -9.10 12.61 -2.72
C THR A 33 -8.93 11.67 -1.52
N CYS A 34 -9.64 10.55 -1.46
CA CYS A 34 -9.23 9.33 -2.14
C CYS A 34 -10.40 8.34 -2.06
N GLN A 35 -11.04 8.02 -3.18
CA GLN A 35 -12.11 7.01 -3.21
C GLN A 35 -11.71 5.81 -4.07
N LEU A 36 -11.18 4.77 -3.42
CA LEU A 36 -11.01 3.44 -4.02
C LEU A 36 -12.38 2.75 -4.08
N LYS A 37 -13.08 3.00 -5.19
CA LYS A 37 -14.52 2.75 -5.35
C LYS A 37 -14.80 1.38 -5.97
N SER A 38 -14.81 0.33 -5.16
CA SER A 38 -15.28 -1.00 -5.58
C SER A 38 -16.71 -1.28 -5.06
N PRO A 39 -17.15 -2.54 -5.02
CA PRO A 39 -18.50 -3.11 -5.25
C PRO A 39 -19.57 -2.50 -6.19
N LYS A 40 -19.55 -1.23 -6.63
CA LYS A 40 -20.60 -0.68 -7.54
C LYS A 40 -20.10 0.22 -8.70
N GLY A 41 -19.01 -0.17 -9.36
CA GLY A 41 -18.97 -0.11 -10.84
C GLY A 41 -18.01 0.85 -11.56
N GLY A 42 -17.11 1.55 -10.85
CA GLY A 42 -16.12 2.42 -11.49
C GLY A 42 -14.93 1.68 -12.10
N VAL A 43 -14.37 0.71 -11.36
CA VAL A 43 -13.21 -0.07 -11.82
C VAL A 43 -13.67 -1.18 -12.77
N LYS A 44 -13.15 -1.18 -14.01
CA LYS A 44 -13.44 -2.21 -15.03
C LYS A 44 -12.37 -3.30 -15.10
N HIS A 45 -11.12 -2.93 -14.82
CA HIS A 45 -9.97 -3.83 -14.87
C HIS A 45 -9.09 -3.60 -13.65
N VAL A 46 -8.65 -4.70 -13.06
CA VAL A 46 -7.59 -4.71 -12.04
C VAL A 46 -6.42 -5.44 -12.66
N ILE A 47 -5.27 -4.77 -12.73
CA ILE A 47 -4.01 -5.38 -13.17
C ILE A 47 -3.17 -5.59 -11.93
N TYR A 48 -2.78 -6.85 -11.69
CA TYR A 48 -1.88 -7.25 -10.63
C TYR A 48 -0.55 -7.66 -11.24
N VAL A 49 0.52 -6.95 -10.89
CA VAL A 49 1.89 -7.26 -11.33
C VAL A 49 2.73 -7.57 -10.11
N GLN A 50 3.28 -8.78 -10.06
CA GLN A 50 4.23 -9.19 -9.04
C GLN A 50 5.63 -9.20 -9.65
N PHE A 51 6.53 -8.42 -9.07
CA PHE A 51 7.96 -8.57 -9.34
C PHE A 51 8.54 -9.55 -8.31
N ASP A 52 9.28 -10.55 -8.79
CA ASP A 52 9.96 -11.51 -7.92
C ASP A 52 11.28 -10.92 -7.43
N ASN A 53 11.63 -11.22 -6.18
CA ASN A 53 12.89 -10.83 -5.56
C ASN A 53 13.28 -9.35 -5.73
N THR A 54 12.30 -8.45 -5.56
CA THR A 54 12.48 -7.00 -5.75
C THR A 54 12.52 -6.28 -4.41
N HIS A 55 13.60 -5.54 -4.17
CA HIS A 55 13.85 -4.81 -2.93
C HIS A 55 13.57 -3.32 -3.13
N PHE A 56 12.73 -2.76 -2.25
CA PHE A 56 12.46 -1.33 -2.21
C PHE A 56 13.69 -0.53 -1.78
N ARG A 57 14.39 -1.01 -0.76
CA ARG A 57 15.55 -0.34 -0.14
C ARG A 57 16.84 -0.89 -0.73
N ARG A 58 17.91 -0.10 -0.63
CA ARG A 58 19.25 -0.56 -0.97
C ARG A 58 19.75 -1.53 0.08
N ASP A 59 20.11 -2.74 -0.34
CA ASP A 59 20.81 -3.70 0.53
C ASP A 59 22.28 -3.32 0.68
N ASN A 60 22.89 -2.81 -0.41
CA ASN A 60 24.21 -2.21 -0.41
C ASN A 60 24.08 -0.72 -0.70
N PRO A 61 24.58 0.19 0.16
CA PRO A 61 24.40 1.64 -0.04
C PRO A 61 24.97 2.15 -1.37
N ASN A 62 25.96 1.46 -1.94
CA ASN A 62 26.61 1.82 -3.20
C ASN A 62 25.92 1.21 -4.45
N VAL A 63 24.91 0.37 -4.26
CA VAL A 63 24.15 -0.24 -5.35
C VAL A 63 22.70 0.28 -5.26
N PRO A 64 22.14 0.84 -6.33
CA PRO A 64 20.73 1.22 -6.33
C PRO A 64 19.82 0.03 -6.02
N SER A 65 18.71 0.26 -5.34
CA SER A 65 17.71 -0.79 -5.08
C SER A 65 17.10 -1.27 -6.38
N ASP A 66 16.41 -2.41 -6.35
CA ASP A 66 15.73 -2.93 -7.53
C ASP A 66 14.70 -1.92 -8.04
N LEU A 67 13.97 -1.23 -7.13
CA LEU A 67 13.02 -0.20 -7.53
C LEU A 67 13.71 1.04 -8.14
N GLU A 68 14.87 1.47 -7.62
CA GLU A 68 15.64 2.58 -8.21
C GLU A 68 16.14 2.26 -9.62
N GLN A 69 16.34 0.98 -9.94
CA GLN A 69 16.72 0.51 -11.27
C GLN A 69 15.53 0.38 -12.23
N MET A 70 14.30 0.61 -11.77
CA MET A 70 13.06 0.55 -12.56
C MET A 70 12.43 1.95 -12.73
N PRO A 71 13.04 2.86 -13.50
CA PRO A 71 12.71 4.29 -13.49
C PRO A 71 11.25 4.58 -13.87
N HIS A 72 10.65 3.81 -14.78
CA HIS A 72 9.24 3.98 -15.14
C HIS A 72 8.28 3.64 -13.99
N LEU A 73 8.58 2.56 -13.25
CA LEU A 73 7.78 2.17 -12.09
C LEU A 73 7.98 3.16 -10.94
N LEU A 74 9.23 3.55 -10.67
CA LEU A 74 9.55 4.52 -9.64
C LEU A 74 8.84 5.86 -9.88
N ASN A 75 8.93 6.40 -11.10
CA ASN A 75 8.27 7.67 -11.44
C ASN A 75 6.76 7.56 -11.36
N PHE A 76 6.17 6.44 -11.81
CA PHE A 76 4.73 6.22 -11.66
C PHE A 76 4.30 6.22 -10.19
N ILE A 77 5.06 5.55 -9.30
CA ILE A 77 4.76 5.52 -7.87
C ILE A 77 4.87 6.92 -7.25
N HIS A 78 5.88 7.71 -7.63
CA HIS A 78 6.05 9.09 -7.15
C HIS A 78 4.91 10.02 -7.59
N ASP A 79 4.55 9.98 -8.87
CA ASP A 79 3.64 10.97 -9.47
C ASP A 79 2.16 10.58 -9.33
N ASN A 80 1.86 9.28 -9.29
CA ASN A 80 0.49 8.75 -9.40
C ASN A 80 0.15 7.65 -8.38
N GLY A 81 1.13 7.16 -7.61
CA GLY A 81 0.98 5.97 -6.79
C GLY A 81 0.81 6.22 -5.29
N VAL A 82 0.51 5.14 -4.58
CA VAL A 82 0.61 5.05 -3.12
C VAL A 82 1.52 3.88 -2.80
N LEU A 83 2.51 4.09 -1.93
CA LEU A 83 3.47 3.06 -1.54
C LEU A 83 3.27 2.65 -0.08
N MET A 84 3.09 1.35 0.15
CA MET A 84 3.16 0.73 1.47
C MET A 84 4.54 0.09 1.62
N ALA A 85 5.43 0.73 2.38
CA ALA A 85 6.83 0.30 2.54
C ALA A 85 7.11 -0.43 3.88
N ASN A 86 6.06 -0.71 4.66
CA ASN A 86 6.15 -1.41 5.95
C ASN A 86 5.44 -2.77 5.87
N ASP A 87 5.53 -3.43 4.72
CA ASP A 87 5.08 -4.81 4.58
C ASP A 87 6.08 -5.76 5.24
N HIS A 88 5.58 -6.91 5.68
CA HIS A 88 6.40 -7.94 6.31
C HIS A 88 6.09 -9.27 5.63
N THR A 89 7.12 -9.83 5.01
CA THR A 89 7.07 -11.19 4.47
C THR A 89 7.06 -12.23 5.60
N VAL A 90 6.72 -13.45 5.24
CA VAL A 90 6.74 -14.62 6.13
C VAL A 90 8.17 -15.02 6.47
N LEU A 91 8.38 -15.76 7.56
CA LEU A 91 9.72 -16.11 8.08
C LEU A 91 10.66 -16.71 7.03
N ILE A 92 10.12 -17.44 6.07
CA ILE A 92 10.87 -17.89 4.89
C ILE A 92 10.22 -17.29 3.66
N SER A 93 10.87 -16.27 3.07
CA SER A 93 10.35 -15.53 1.92
C SER A 93 10.51 -16.31 0.61
N HIS A 94 9.75 -17.40 0.53
CA HIS A 94 9.64 -18.23 -0.66
C HIS A 94 8.74 -17.58 -1.72
N THR A 95 9.17 -17.63 -2.98
CA THR A 95 8.43 -17.03 -4.11
C THR A 95 6.98 -17.47 -4.16
N ALA A 96 6.70 -18.79 -4.16
CA ALA A 96 5.32 -19.25 -4.32
C ALA A 96 4.46 -18.93 -3.08
N THR A 97 5.04 -18.99 -1.88
CA THR A 97 4.34 -18.65 -0.63
C THR A 97 4.01 -17.15 -0.58
N GLY A 98 4.94 -16.27 -1.00
CA GLY A 98 4.69 -14.83 -1.12
C GLY A 98 3.58 -14.52 -2.13
N ILE A 99 3.65 -15.13 -3.33
CA ILE A 99 2.62 -14.98 -4.36
C ILE A 99 1.25 -15.43 -3.86
N LEU A 100 1.15 -16.61 -3.24
CA LEU A 100 -0.12 -17.10 -2.72
C LEU A 100 -0.65 -16.20 -1.61
N THR A 101 0.22 -15.63 -0.77
CA THR A 101 -0.20 -14.68 0.28
C THR A 101 -0.85 -13.45 -0.36
N SER A 102 -0.24 -12.88 -1.40
CA SER A 102 -0.80 -11.72 -2.10
C SER A 102 -2.12 -12.03 -2.84
N LEU A 103 -2.28 -13.24 -3.38
CA LEU A 103 -3.49 -13.64 -4.12
C LEU A 103 -4.65 -14.08 -3.21
N THR A 104 -4.34 -14.65 -2.05
CA THR A 104 -5.36 -15.24 -1.15
C THR A 104 -5.66 -14.36 0.08
N GLY A 105 -4.76 -13.44 0.41
CA GLY A 105 -4.88 -12.57 1.58
C GLY A 105 -4.67 -13.30 2.91
N VAL A 106 -4.13 -14.52 2.91
CA VAL A 106 -3.86 -15.29 4.13
C VAL A 106 -2.40 -15.73 4.20
N TYR A 107 -1.90 -15.96 5.42
CA TYR A 107 -0.54 -16.44 5.64
C TYR A 107 -0.37 -17.94 5.32
N PRO A 108 0.88 -18.43 5.18
CA PRO A 108 1.20 -19.76 4.67
C PRO A 108 0.60 -20.91 5.50
N ASP A 109 0.52 -20.69 6.80
CA ASP A 109 -0.11 -21.59 7.78
C ASP A 109 -1.61 -21.75 7.55
N ARG A 110 -2.26 -20.78 6.89
CA ARG A 110 -3.71 -20.77 6.61
C ARG A 110 -4.07 -21.25 5.20
N MET A 111 -3.11 -21.29 4.27
CA MET A 111 -3.33 -21.75 2.89
C MET A 111 -2.83 -23.19 2.62
N GLY A 112 -2.18 -23.84 3.58
CA GLY A 112 -1.69 -25.22 3.45
C GLY A 112 -0.36 -25.38 2.71
N GLN A 113 0.40 -24.30 2.51
CA GLN A 113 1.72 -24.31 1.86
C GLN A 113 2.75 -23.50 2.68
N PRO A 114 3.26 -24.06 3.80
CA PRO A 114 4.10 -23.31 4.75
C PRO A 114 5.52 -22.98 4.23
N VAL A 115 6.02 -23.73 3.26
CA VAL A 115 7.34 -23.60 2.62
C VAL A 115 7.08 -23.73 1.12
N SER A 116 7.91 -23.15 0.23
CA SER A 116 7.80 -23.39 -1.22
C SER A 116 9.04 -23.00 -2.03
N ASN A 117 9.84 -23.99 -2.41
CA ASN A 117 10.87 -23.91 -3.48
C ASN A 117 11.39 -25.32 -3.82
N SER A 118 11.23 -26.29 -2.92
CA SER A 118 11.37 -27.73 -3.17
C SER A 118 10.72 -28.50 -2.01
N PHE A 119 9.86 -29.47 -2.32
CA PHE A 119 9.22 -30.34 -1.31
C PHE A 119 9.67 -31.75 -1.54
N ARG A 120 10.04 -32.43 -0.45
CA ARG A 120 10.04 -33.88 -0.48
C ARG A 120 8.60 -34.37 -0.49
N TYR A 121 8.21 -35.12 -1.51
CA TYR A 121 6.94 -35.83 -1.50
C TYR A 121 7.16 -37.33 -1.31
N PHE A 122 6.22 -37.98 -0.63
CA PHE A 122 6.23 -39.42 -0.44
C PHE A 122 5.82 -40.10 -1.74
N LYS A 123 6.66 -41.04 -2.20
CA LYS A 123 6.32 -41.97 -3.27
C LYS A 123 5.48 -43.12 -2.69
N THR A 124 4.78 -43.84 -3.56
CA THR A 124 3.99 -45.04 -3.19
C THR A 124 4.86 -46.17 -2.64
N ASP A 125 6.17 -46.14 -2.90
CA ASP A 125 7.18 -47.08 -2.37
C ASP A 125 7.72 -46.69 -0.98
N GLY A 126 7.17 -45.62 -0.37
CA GLY A 126 7.58 -45.13 0.96
C GLY A 126 8.85 -44.27 0.97
N THR A 127 9.52 -44.07 -0.17
CA THR A 127 10.69 -43.19 -0.27
C THR A 127 10.28 -41.74 -0.52
N THR A 128 11.21 -40.79 -0.32
CA THR A 128 10.99 -39.36 -0.62
C THR A 128 11.71 -38.92 -1.89
N ARG A 129 11.14 -37.98 -2.63
CA ARG A 129 11.80 -37.27 -3.73
C ARG A 129 11.74 -35.78 -3.49
#